data_AF-A0A9Q9SSX6-F1
#
_entry.id   AF-A0A9Q9SSX6-F1
#
_cell.length_a   1.000
_cell.length_b   1.000
_cell.length_c   1.000
_cell.angle_alpha   90.00
_cell.angle_beta   90.00
_cell.angle_gamma   90.00
#
_symmetry.space_group_name_H-M   'P 1'
#
loop_
_entity.id
_entity.type
_entity.pdbx_description
1 polymer ?
#
loop_
_entity_poly.entity_id
_entity_poly.type
_entity_poly.pdbx_seq_one_letter_code
_entity_poly.pdbx_strand_id
1 'polypeptide(L)' 'MVKRSGRPPMHGEAKKSHTVRTTDAAWDGLKKMADNAGLNLSEYLEALGKTGRLP' A
#
# COMPACT_ATOMS: atom_id res chain seq x y z
N MET A 1 21.23 -14.59 2.43
CA MET A 1 20.59 -13.39 1.83
C MET A 1 19.11 -13.70 1.64
N VAL A 2 18.24 -13.22 2.54
CA VAL A 2 16.79 -13.51 2.47
C VAL A 2 16.23 -12.76 1.26
N LYS A 3 15.84 -13.48 0.21
CA LYS A 3 15.09 -12.89 -0.92
C LYS A 3 13.79 -12.33 -0.34
N ARG A 4 13.65 -11.00 -0.32
CA ARG A 4 12.35 -10.34 -0.10
C ARG A 4 11.49 -10.57 -1.34
N SER A 5 10.95 -11.77 -1.48
CA SER A 5 9.92 -12.06 -2.47
C SER A 5 8.75 -11.13 -2.17
N GLY A 6 8.50 -10.16 -3.06
CA GLY A 6 7.31 -9.31 -2.97
C GLY A 6 6.07 -10.19 -2.84
N ARG A 7 5.12 -9.78 -1.99
CA ARG A 7 3.87 -10.51 -1.82
C ARG A 7 3.19 -10.71 -3.18
N PRO A 8 2.54 -11.86 -3.41
CA PRO A 8 1.77 -12.09 -4.63
C PRO A 8 0.79 -10.94 -4.88
N PRO A 9 0.58 -10.52 -6.13
CA PRO A 9 -0.45 -9.55 -6.45
C PRO A 9 -1.81 -10.09 -6.03
N MET A 10 -2.57 -9.32 -5.24
CA MET A 10 -3.87 -9.74 -4.72
C MET A 10 -4.94 -9.87 -5.82
N HIS A 11 -4.73 -9.29 -7.01
CA HIS A 11 -5.81 -9.05 -7.98
C HIS A 11 -5.51 -9.40 -9.44
N GLY A 12 -4.68 -10.42 -9.70
CA GLY A 12 -4.51 -10.98 -11.05
C GLY A 12 -3.73 -10.12 -12.05
N GLU A 13 -3.55 -8.81 -11.80
CA GLU A 13 -2.61 -7.96 -12.53
C GLU A 13 -1.26 -7.88 -11.79
N ALA A 14 -0.17 -7.88 -12.53
CA ALA A 14 1.15 -7.60 -11.98
C ALA A 14 1.22 -6.18 -11.41
N LYS A 15 1.77 -6.03 -10.20
CA LYS A 15 1.98 -4.70 -9.60
C LYS A 15 2.94 -3.87 -10.46
N LYS A 16 2.56 -2.63 -10.75
CA LYS A 16 3.39 -1.61 -11.39
C LYS A 16 3.94 -0.64 -10.34
N SER A 17 5.19 -0.23 -10.50
CA SER A 17 5.82 0.74 -9.60
C SER A 17 5.41 2.17 -9.98
N HIS A 18 4.92 2.93 -8.99
CA HIS A 18 4.61 4.34 -9.12
C HIS A 18 5.31 5.13 -8.00
N THR A 19 5.72 6.36 -8.29
CA THR A 19 6.33 7.27 -7.30
C THR A 19 5.38 8.42 -7.00
N VAL A 20 5.11 8.66 -5.72
CA VAL A 20 4.32 9.80 -5.24
C VAL A 20 5.18 10.65 -4.32
N ARG A 21 5.08 11.98 -4.45
CA ARG A 21 5.69 12.92 -3.52
C ARG A 21 4.64 13.36 -2.51
N THR A 22 4.98 13.31 -1.23
CA THR A 22 4.10 13.70 -0.13
C THR A 22 4.94 14.22 1.03
N THR A 23 4.31 14.84 2.02
CA THR A 23 4.99 15.24 3.25
C THR A 23 5.24 14.03 4.14
N ASP A 24 6.23 14.13 5.04
CA ASP A 24 6.52 13.07 6.01
C ASP A 24 5.29 12.76 6.89
N ALA A 25 4.58 13.81 7.34
CA ALA A 25 3.36 13.68 8.14
C ALA A 25 2.27 12.85 7.42
N ALA A 26 2.07 13.11 6.13
CA ALA A 26 1.10 12.37 5.33
C ALA A 26 1.56 10.92 5.09
N TRP A 27 2.86 10.71 4.84
CA TRP A 27 3.42 9.37 4.65
C TRP A 27 3.29 8.50 5.91
N ASP A 28 3.59 9.06 7.08
CA ASP A 28 3.46 8.35 8.34
C ASP A 28 2.01 8.14 8.75
N GLY A 29 1.12 9.09 8.42
CA GLY A 29 -0.32 8.91 8.56
C GLY A 29 -0.83 7.71 7.74
N LEU A 30 -0.41 7.59 6.47
CA LEU A 30 -0.77 6.46 5.61
C LEU A 30 -0.31 5.11 6.17
N LYS A 31 0.91 5.04 6.72
CA LYS A 31 1.40 3.81 7.36
C LYS A 31 0.54 3.40 8.54
N LYS A 32 0.22 4.34 9.44
CA LYS A 32 -0.64 4.07 10.61
C LYS A 32 -2.03 3.59 10.21
N MET A 33 -2.62 4.19 9.17
CA MET A 33 -3.92 3.74 8.67
C MET A 33 -3.86 2.33 8.08
N ALA A 34 -2.79 2.00 7.34
CA ALA A 34 -2.58 0.65 6.84
C ALA A 34 -2.46 -0.36 8.00
N ASP A 35 -1.64 -0.05 9.00
CA ASP A 35 -1.45 -0.90 10.18
C ASP A 35 -2.78 -1.11 10.94
N ASN A 36 -3.57 -0.05 11.12
CA ASN A 36 -4.89 -0.12 11.76
C ASN A 36 -5.90 -0.99 10.97
N ALA A 37 -5.79 -1.00 9.64
CA ALA A 37 -6.59 -1.86 8.78
C ALA A 37 -6.06 -3.30 8.68
N GLY A 38 -4.94 -3.62 9.35
CA GLY A 38 -4.28 -4.93 9.24
C GLY A 38 -3.65 -5.17 7.87
N LEU A 39 -3.38 -4.12 7.10
CA LEU A 39 -2.84 -4.15 5.75
C LEU A 39 -1.42 -3.59 5.72
N ASN A 40 -0.61 -4.02 4.76
CA ASN A 40 0.60 -3.24 4.45
C ASN A 40 0.25 -2.00 3.62
N LEU A 41 1.17 -1.03 3.57
CA LEU A 41 0.95 0.23 2.85
C LEU A 41 0.58 0.05 1.36
N SER A 42 1.15 -0.94 0.67
CA SER A 42 0.81 -1.20 -0.74
C SER A 42 -0.60 -1.75 -0.90
N GLU A 43 -1.03 -2.65 -0.01
CA GLU A 43 -2.39 -3.20 0.00
C GLU A 43 -3.41 -2.11 0.33
N TYR A 44 -3.08 -1.26 1.32
CA TYR A 44 -3.92 -0.13 1.72
C TYR A 44 -4.12 0.88 0.59
N LEU A 45 -3.04 1.28 -0.10
CA LEU A 45 -3.11 2.19 -1.24
C LEU A 45 -3.89 1.59 -2.42
N GLU A 46 -3.78 0.28 -2.65
CA GLU A 46 -4.55 -0.39 -3.69
C GLU A 46 -6.05 -0.42 -3.36
N ALA A 47 -6.42 -0.72 -2.12
CA ALA A 47 -7.80 -0.71 -1.66
C ALA A 47 -8.41 0.70 -1.69
N LEU A 48 -7.66 1.71 -1.25
CA LEU A 48 -8.05 3.12 -1.32
C LEU A 48 -8.24 3.56 -2.78
N GLY A 49 -7.29 3.24 -3.66
CA GLY A 49 -7.33 3.62 -5.07
C GLY A 49 -8.47 2.97 -5.85
N LYS A 50 -8.88 1.75 -5.49
CA LYS A 50 -10.00 1.04 -6.14
C LYS A 50 -11.37 1.52 -5.66
N THR A 51 -11.50 1.78 -4.36
CA THR A 51 -12.82 2.05 -3.76
C THR A 51 -13.11 3.54 -3.59
N GLY A 52 -12.08 4.38 -3.62
CA GLY A 52 -12.18 5.80 -3.25
C GLY A 52 -12.54 6.00 -1.77
N ARG A 53 -12.49 4.95 -0.96
CA ARG A 53 -12.86 4.94 0.46
C ARG A 53 -11.69 4.37 1.27
N LEU A 54 -11.56 4.83 2.51
CA LEU A 54 -10.59 4.24 3.42
C LEU A 54 -11.10 2.83 3.81
N PRO A 55 -10.27 1.79 3.68
CA PRO A 55 -10.57 0.41 4.08
C PRO A 55 -10.96 0.29 5.56
#